data_AF-A0A5C9EBM8-F1
#
_entry.id   AF-A0A5C9EBM8-F1
#
_cell.length_a   1.000
_cell.length_b   1.000
_cell.length_c   1.000
_cell.angle_alpha   90.00
_cell.angle_beta   90.00
_cell.angle_gamma   90.00
#
_symmetry.space_group_name_H-M   'P 1'
#
loop_
_entity.id
_entity.type
_entity.pdbx_description
1 polymer ?
#
loop_
_entity_poly.entity_id
_entity_poly.type
_entity_poly.pdbx_seq_one_letter_code
_entity_poly.pdbx_strand_id
1 'polypeptide(L)'
;MMQKENDHKKKLRFFNEAVEYFNEYEEVNGIDTCESIPSSEALFSNILRDQMLTELETLKELILSSPDSKISQLSEEEKGIFHSFVKAYSFCPICGGYNHDLKKMYFEDEFCELKKYLIKNMHSRTKKIGSMNVIMGIPCCACFEEFVKS
;
A
#
# COMPACT_ATOMS: atom_id res chain seq x y z
N MET A 1 -47.94 21.54 -43.41
CA MET A 1 -48.00 20.39 -42.48
C MET A 1 -46.62 19.75 -42.45
N MET A 2 -46.19 19.35 -41.25
CA MET A 2 -45.00 18.56 -40.89
C MET A 2 -43.67 19.28 -40.63
N GLN A 3 -43.11 18.91 -39.48
CA GLN A 3 -42.06 19.46 -38.64
C GLN A 3 -40.81 18.56 -38.66
N LYS A 4 -39.70 19.12 -38.12
CA LYS A 4 -38.53 18.46 -37.48
C LYS A 4 -37.51 17.85 -38.46
N GLU A 5 -36.20 17.93 -38.23
CA GLU A 5 -35.44 17.80 -36.98
C GLU A 5 -34.22 18.74 -36.97
N ASN A 6 -33.95 19.39 -35.84
CA ASN A 6 -32.74 20.20 -35.63
C ASN A 6 -31.93 19.48 -34.53
N ASP A 7 -30.90 18.75 -34.95
CA ASP A 7 -30.09 17.87 -34.09
C ASP A 7 -29.06 18.70 -33.31
N HIS A 8 -29.51 19.28 -32.19
CA HIS A 8 -28.64 20.01 -31.28
C HIS A 8 -27.87 19.01 -30.39
N LYS A 9 -26.66 18.64 -30.82
CA LYS A 9 -25.66 17.98 -29.96
C LYS A 9 -25.44 18.83 -28.69
N LYS A 10 -26.01 18.39 -27.56
CA LYS A 10 -25.70 18.93 -26.23
C LYS A 10 -24.23 18.66 -25.93
N LYS A 11 -23.41 19.71 -26.00
CA LYS A 11 -22.01 19.69 -25.58
C LYS A 11 -21.98 19.50 -24.05
N LEU A 12 -21.41 18.40 -23.58
CA LEU A 12 -21.21 18.15 -22.15
C LEU A 12 -20.21 19.18 -21.62
N ARG A 13 -20.65 20.02 -20.69
CA ARG A 13 -19.79 20.96 -19.96
C ARG A 13 -19.16 20.20 -18.80
N PHE A 14 -17.83 20.13 -18.77
CA PHE A 14 -17.07 19.51 -17.69
C PHE A 14 -16.78 20.54 -16.59
N PHE A 15 -16.66 20.03 -15.37
CA PHE A 15 -16.56 20.63 -14.03
C PHE A 15 -15.52 21.76 -13.80
N ASN A 16 -15.51 22.81 -14.61
CA ASN A 16 -14.82 24.07 -14.30
C ASN A 16 -15.78 25.27 -14.20
N GLU A 17 -17.08 25.04 -14.28
CA GLU A 17 -18.14 26.06 -14.30
C GLU A 17 -18.51 26.57 -12.88
N ALA A 18 -17.74 26.21 -11.84
CA ALA A 18 -17.96 26.69 -10.48
C ALA A 18 -17.30 28.05 -10.18
N VAL A 19 -16.46 28.57 -11.08
CA VAL A 19 -15.80 29.87 -10.91
C VAL A 19 -16.78 31.03 -11.12
N GLU A 20 -17.82 30.84 -11.94
CA GLU A 20 -18.78 31.90 -12.28
C GLU A 20 -19.66 32.31 -11.09
N TYR A 21 -19.83 31.43 -10.09
CA TYR A 21 -20.60 31.73 -8.87
C TYR A 21 -19.91 32.68 -7.89
N PHE A 22 -18.60 32.92 -8.02
CA PHE A 22 -17.87 33.82 -7.11
C PHE A 22 -17.86 35.28 -7.57
N ASN A 23 -18.23 35.56 -8.82
CA ASN A 23 -18.21 36.92 -9.38
C ASN A 23 -19.58 37.61 -9.35
N GLU A 24 -20.63 36.96 -8.83
CA GLU A 24 -22.01 37.50 -8.82
C GLU A 24 -22.36 38.33 -7.57
N TYR A 25 -21.40 38.62 -6.70
CA TYR A 25 -21.60 39.55 -5.58
C TYR A 25 -20.81 40.85 -5.81
N GLU A 26 -21.30 41.68 -6.73
CA GLU A 26 -21.00 43.11 -6.74
C GLU A 26 -22.24 43.91 -6.32
N GLU A 27 -22.05 44.68 -5.24
CA GLU A 27 -22.74 45.92 -4.86
C GLU A 27 -24.23 45.88 -4.49
N VAL A 28 -24.50 45.57 -3.22
CA VAL A 28 -25.62 46.22 -2.51
C VAL A 28 -25.03 47.23 -1.52
N ASN A 29 -25.05 48.50 -1.92
CA ASN A 29 -24.75 49.65 -1.08
C ASN A 29 -25.78 49.77 0.06
N GLY A 30 -25.32 49.76 1.31
CA GLY A 30 -26.03 50.40 2.41
C GLY A 30 -25.96 49.69 3.78
N ILE A 31 -25.27 50.36 4.71
CA ILE A 31 -25.43 50.37 6.19
C ILE A 31 -24.27 49.75 6.99
N ASP A 32 -23.46 50.68 7.51
CA ASP A 32 -22.80 50.79 8.83
C ASP A 32 -22.04 49.63 9.49
N THR A 33 -20.71 49.84 9.55
CA THR A 33 -19.76 49.53 10.64
C THR A 33 -20.01 48.29 11.51
N CYS A 34 -19.21 47.26 11.30
CA CYS A 34 -18.58 46.53 12.39
C CYS A 34 -17.20 46.00 11.98
N GLU A 35 -16.24 46.35 12.83
CA GLU A 35 -14.86 45.89 13.00
C GLU A 35 -14.35 44.75 12.10
N SER A 36 -13.15 44.97 11.56
CA SER A 36 -12.31 43.97 10.91
C SER A 36 -12.01 42.79 11.83
N ILE A 37 -12.85 41.76 11.74
CA ILE A 37 -12.56 40.41 12.23
C ILE A 37 -11.48 39.82 11.29
N PRO A 38 -10.30 39.39 11.79
CA PRO A 38 -9.36 38.66 10.95
C PRO A 38 -10.06 37.36 10.53
N SER A 39 -10.27 37.20 9.22
CA SER A 39 -11.04 36.11 8.64
C SER A 39 -10.50 34.75 9.11
N SER A 40 -11.18 34.12 10.07
CA SER A 40 -10.92 32.73 10.44
C SER A 40 -11.31 31.76 9.31
N GLU A 41 -11.95 32.26 8.26
CA GLU A 41 -12.35 31.52 7.05
C GLU A 41 -11.16 31.05 6.20
N ALA A 42 -9.99 31.69 6.32
CA ALA A 42 -8.77 31.23 5.65
C ALA A 42 -8.23 29.89 6.22
N LEU A 43 -8.65 29.49 7.43
CA LEU A 43 -8.23 28.26 8.09
C LEU A 43 -9.07 27.04 7.69
N PHE A 44 -10.32 27.25 7.24
CA PHE A 44 -11.23 26.16 6.86
C PHE A 44 -11.23 25.86 5.35
N SER A 45 -10.77 26.79 4.52
CA SER A 45 -10.91 26.70 3.05
C SER A 45 -10.10 25.57 2.38
N ASN A 46 -9.15 24.95 3.11
CA ASN A 46 -8.32 23.89 2.57
C ASN A 46 -8.41 22.55 3.34
N ILE A 47 -9.31 22.40 4.31
CA ILE A 47 -9.39 21.16 5.12
C ILE A 47 -9.55 19.92 4.23
N LEU A 48 -10.47 19.96 3.26
CA LEU A 48 -10.68 18.84 2.35
C LEU A 48 -9.46 18.58 1.46
N ARG A 49 -8.81 19.65 0.98
CA ARG A 49 -7.61 19.56 0.16
C ARG A 49 -6.47 18.90 0.94
N ASP A 50 -6.25 19.34 2.17
CA ASP A 50 -5.17 18.87 3.04
C ASP A 50 -5.42 17.41 3.47
N GLN A 51 -6.67 17.05 3.76
CA GLN A 51 -7.07 15.66 3.97
C GLN A 51 -6.78 14.80 2.74
N MET A 52 -7.16 15.25 1.54
CA MET A 52 -6.87 14.51 0.31
C MET A 52 -5.38 14.37 0.05
N LEU A 53 -4.57 15.41 0.31
CA LEU A 53 -3.11 15.33 0.18
C LEU A 53 -2.51 14.31 1.15
N THR A 54 -2.99 14.31 2.40
CA THR A 54 -2.55 13.36 3.43
C THR A 54 -2.90 11.91 3.05
N GLU A 55 -4.12 11.68 2.54
CA GLU A 55 -4.54 10.35 2.06
C GLU A 55 -3.73 9.90 0.85
N LEU A 56 -3.37 10.80 -0.07
CA LEU A 56 -2.50 10.49 -1.21
C LEU A 56 -1.08 10.12 -0.79
N GLU A 57 -0.51 10.83 0.20
CA GLU A 57 0.79 10.48 0.78
C GLU A 57 0.74 9.11 1.46
N THR A 58 -0.32 8.85 2.24
CA THR A 58 -0.55 7.54 2.87
C THR A 58 -0.66 6.41 1.83
N LEU A 59 -1.41 6.64 0.74
CA LEU A 59 -1.53 5.69 -0.38
C LEU A 59 -0.18 5.41 -1.04
N LYS A 60 0.64 6.45 -1.25
CA LYS A 60 1.99 6.29 -1.82
C LYS A 60 2.87 5.43 -0.92
N GLU A 61 2.82 5.62 0.39
CA GLU A 61 3.56 4.79 1.35
C GLU A 61 3.10 3.33 1.33
N LEU A 62 1.79 3.07 1.27
CA LEU A 62 1.23 1.72 1.16
C LEU A 62 1.67 1.00 -0.14
N ILE A 63 1.71 1.72 -1.26
CA ILE A 63 2.15 1.14 -2.55
C ILE A 63 3.66 0.82 -2.52
N LEU A 64 4.48 1.71 -1.98
CA LEU A 64 5.93 1.52 -1.88
C LEU A 64 6.32 0.43 -0.87
N SER A 65 5.55 0.29 0.20
CA SER A 65 5.76 -0.75 1.20
C SER A 65 5.30 -2.14 0.73
N SER A 66 4.52 -2.22 -0.36
CA SER A 66 4.08 -3.51 -0.90
C SER A 66 5.28 -4.39 -1.33
N PRO A 67 5.24 -5.69 -1.03
CA PRO A 67 6.37 -6.60 -1.30
C PRO A 67 6.63 -6.76 -2.80
N ASP A 68 5.62 -6.59 -3.65
CA ASP A 68 5.76 -6.75 -5.11
C ASP A 68 6.58 -5.60 -5.72
N SER A 69 6.38 -4.37 -5.25
CA SER A 69 7.21 -3.22 -5.62
C SER A 69 8.68 -3.46 -5.26
N LYS A 70 8.94 -4.02 -4.07
CA LYS A 70 10.30 -4.31 -3.60
C LYS A 70 11.01 -5.36 -4.47
N ILE A 71 10.30 -6.37 -4.99
CA ILE A 71 10.89 -7.39 -5.90
C ILE A 71 11.39 -6.74 -7.20
N SER A 72 10.64 -5.77 -7.73
CA SER A 72 11.01 -5.10 -8.99
C SER A 72 12.28 -4.25 -8.87
N GLN A 73 12.57 -3.76 -7.66
CA GLN A 73 13.73 -2.92 -7.34
C GLN A 73 15.01 -3.72 -7.06
N LEU A 74 14.90 -5.04 -6.90
CA LEU A 74 16.06 -5.91 -6.68
C LEU A 74 16.95 -5.99 -7.93
N SER A 75 18.27 -6.10 -7.72
CA SER A 75 19.19 -6.50 -8.78
C SER A 75 18.92 -7.94 -9.24
N GLU A 76 19.41 -8.31 -10.42
CA GLU A 76 19.21 -9.67 -10.96
C GLU A 76 19.79 -10.76 -10.04
N GLU A 77 20.91 -10.48 -9.36
CA GLU A 77 21.50 -11.39 -8.38
C GLU A 77 20.59 -11.57 -7.16
N GLU A 78 20.06 -10.47 -6.61
CA GLU A 78 19.15 -10.51 -5.47
C GLU A 78 17.81 -11.18 -5.80
N LYS A 79 17.29 -10.99 -7.02
CA LYS A 79 16.12 -11.74 -7.51
C LYS A 79 16.38 -13.24 -7.52
N GLY A 80 17.58 -13.66 -7.95
CA GLY A 80 17.99 -15.07 -7.91
C GLY A 80 17.98 -15.66 -6.51
N ILE A 81 18.51 -14.91 -5.53
CA ILE A 81 18.50 -15.31 -4.11
C ILE A 81 17.06 -15.38 -3.58
N PHE A 82 16.23 -14.38 -3.88
CA PHE A 82 14.83 -14.35 -3.47
C PHE A 82 14.03 -15.55 -4.02
N HIS A 83 14.15 -15.85 -5.32
CA HIS A 83 13.47 -17.00 -5.91
C HIS A 83 13.95 -18.32 -5.30
N SER A 84 15.24 -18.44 -5.02
CA SER A 84 15.82 -19.61 -4.35
C SER A 84 15.28 -19.76 -2.93
N PHE A 85 15.15 -18.65 -2.19
CA PHE A 85 14.54 -18.61 -0.87
C PHE A 85 13.09 -19.09 -0.89
N VAL A 86 12.25 -18.51 -1.76
CA VAL A 86 10.83 -18.89 -1.88
C VAL A 86 10.70 -20.37 -2.24
N LYS A 87 11.51 -20.87 -3.16
CA LYS A 87 11.52 -22.30 -3.52
C LYS A 87 11.96 -23.18 -2.37
N ALA A 88 13.00 -22.78 -1.62
CA ALA A 88 13.55 -23.55 -0.50
C ALA A 88 12.52 -23.74 0.62
N TYR A 89 11.73 -22.71 0.90
CA TYR A 89 10.82 -22.67 2.06
C TYR A 89 9.34 -22.67 1.70
N SER A 90 9.02 -23.03 0.46
CA SER A 90 7.64 -23.15 -0.07
C SER A 90 6.75 -24.12 0.71
N PHE A 91 7.34 -25.10 1.40
CA PHE A 91 6.62 -26.13 2.14
C PHE A 91 7.01 -26.13 3.62
N CYS A 92 6.00 -26.33 4.47
CA CYS A 92 6.15 -26.49 5.90
C CYS A 92 6.90 -27.80 6.22
N PRO A 93 7.94 -27.77 7.07
CA PRO A 93 8.66 -28.98 7.45
C PRO A 93 7.88 -29.90 8.41
N ILE A 94 6.73 -29.45 8.92
CA ILE A 94 5.95 -30.14 9.96
C ILE A 94 4.77 -30.87 9.33
N CYS A 95 3.92 -30.16 8.59
CA CYS A 95 2.74 -30.74 7.95
C CYS A 95 2.90 -30.96 6.43
N GLY A 96 3.97 -30.46 5.81
CA GLY A 96 4.17 -30.53 4.36
C GLY A 96 3.29 -29.58 3.53
N GLY A 97 2.40 -28.81 4.16
CA GLY A 97 1.55 -27.83 3.49
C GLY A 97 2.32 -26.64 2.92
N TYR A 98 1.72 -25.91 1.98
CA TYR A 98 2.32 -24.69 1.43
C TYR A 98 2.42 -23.58 2.49
N ASN A 99 3.57 -22.93 2.57
CA ASN A 99 3.76 -21.75 3.40
C ASN A 99 3.19 -20.52 2.70
N HIS A 100 2.45 -19.70 3.45
CA HIS A 100 1.99 -18.41 2.99
C HIS A 100 3.02 -17.30 3.31
N ASP A 101 2.93 -16.19 2.57
CA ASP A 101 3.62 -14.93 2.85
C ASP A 101 5.14 -14.96 3.04
N LEU A 102 5.85 -15.87 2.35
CA LEU A 102 7.31 -15.88 2.31
C LEU A 102 7.92 -14.56 1.81
N LYS A 103 7.17 -13.80 0.99
CA LYS A 103 7.57 -12.46 0.54
C LYS A 103 7.70 -11.49 1.72
N LYS A 104 6.68 -11.47 2.59
CA LYS A 104 6.63 -10.62 3.78
C LYS A 104 7.86 -10.89 4.65
N MET A 105 8.11 -12.16 4.95
CA MET A 105 9.27 -12.60 5.71
C MET A 105 10.62 -12.21 5.08
N TYR A 106 10.70 -12.17 3.75
CA TYR A 106 11.93 -11.78 3.05
C TYR A 106 12.17 -10.26 3.06
N PHE A 107 11.12 -9.45 2.99
CA PHE A 107 11.21 -7.99 2.81
C PHE A 107 10.98 -7.16 4.08
N GLU A 108 10.50 -7.76 5.16
CA GLU A 108 10.33 -7.07 6.44
C GLU A 108 11.61 -7.10 7.28
N ASP A 109 11.91 -5.97 7.89
CA ASP A 109 13.12 -5.78 8.69
C ASP A 109 13.09 -6.54 10.01
N GLU A 110 11.89 -6.80 10.55
CA GLU A 110 11.68 -7.61 11.76
C GLU A 110 12.34 -8.99 11.65
N PHE A 111 12.34 -9.58 10.44
CA PHE A 111 12.89 -10.90 10.20
C PHE A 111 14.32 -10.87 9.65
N CYS A 112 15.03 -9.75 9.70
CA CYS A 112 16.34 -9.58 9.05
C CYS A 112 17.36 -10.65 9.44
N GLU A 113 17.51 -10.95 10.74
CA GLU A 113 18.46 -11.95 11.22
C GLU A 113 18.04 -13.38 10.87
N LEU A 114 16.74 -13.68 11.01
CA LEU A 114 16.17 -14.98 10.62
C LEU A 114 16.32 -15.21 9.11
N LYS A 115 16.07 -14.19 8.29
CA LYS A 115 16.28 -14.21 6.84
C LYS A 115 17.73 -14.51 6.49
N LYS A 116 18.70 -13.81 7.08
CA LYS A 116 20.14 -14.07 6.85
C LYS A 116 20.49 -15.52 7.20
N TYR A 117 19.99 -16.01 8.34
CA TYR A 117 20.21 -17.39 8.75
C TYR A 117 19.62 -18.39 7.74
N LEU A 118 18.39 -18.19 7.30
CA LEU A 118 17.73 -19.05 6.33
C LEU A 118 18.44 -19.03 4.98
N ILE A 119 18.75 -17.86 4.43
CA ILE A 119 19.52 -17.73 3.18
C ILE A 119 20.85 -18.49 3.28
N LYS A 120 21.58 -18.36 4.39
CA LYS A 120 22.85 -19.08 4.60
C LYS A 120 22.68 -20.61 4.60
N ASN A 121 21.52 -21.10 5.02
CA ASN A 121 21.25 -22.54 5.17
C ASN A 121 20.29 -23.12 4.11
N MET A 122 19.90 -22.36 3.08
CA MET A 122 18.88 -22.80 2.11
C MET A 122 19.26 -24.07 1.32
N HIS A 123 20.56 -24.32 1.17
CA HIS A 123 21.09 -25.49 0.46
C HIS A 123 21.19 -26.75 1.35
N SER A 124 21.01 -26.60 2.66
CA SER A 124 21.20 -27.67 3.65
C SER A 124 19.95 -27.80 4.50
N ARG A 125 18.85 -28.27 3.89
CA ARG A 125 17.55 -28.45 4.58
C ARG A 125 17.61 -29.43 5.74
N THR A 126 18.56 -30.35 5.74
CA THR A 126 18.77 -31.29 6.83
C THR A 126 20.18 -31.15 7.37
N LYS A 127 20.30 -30.88 8.67
CA LYS A 127 21.58 -30.83 9.35
C LYS A 127 21.63 -31.93 10.39
N LYS A 128 22.69 -32.74 10.34
CA LYS A 128 22.98 -33.71 11.40
C LYS A 128 23.58 -32.96 12.59
N ILE A 129 22.96 -33.08 13.75
CA ILE A 129 23.48 -32.60 15.03
C ILE A 129 23.57 -33.82 15.95
N GLY A 130 24.79 -34.35 16.12
CA GLY A 130 25.00 -35.63 16.78
C GLY A 130 24.33 -36.78 16.02
N SER A 131 23.46 -37.53 16.70
CA SER A 131 22.66 -38.62 16.11
C SER A 131 21.31 -38.15 15.53
N MET A 132 20.91 -36.90 15.72
CA MET A 132 19.62 -36.38 15.27
C MET A 132 19.71 -35.69 13.90
N ASN A 133 18.71 -35.93 13.06
CA ASN A 133 18.49 -35.19 11.83
C ASN A 133 17.56 -34.01 12.12
N VAL A 134 18.09 -32.80 12.08
CA VAL A 134 17.30 -31.58 12.22
C VAL A 134 16.87 -31.11 10.85
N ILE A 135 15.56 -30.99 10.64
CA ILE A 135 14.98 -30.41 9.42
C ILE A 135 14.88 -28.90 9.64
N MET A 136 15.59 -28.12 8.82
CA MET A 136 15.50 -26.67 8.79
C MET A 136 14.42 -26.23 7.80
N GLY A 137 13.51 -25.40 8.27
CA GLY A 137 12.45 -24.81 7.46
C GLY A 137 11.63 -23.79 8.24
N ILE A 138 10.64 -23.21 7.55
CA ILE A 138 9.69 -22.26 8.15
C ILE A 138 8.39 -23.02 8.42
N PRO A 139 7.87 -23.07 9.66
CA PRO A 139 6.56 -23.65 9.94
C PRO A 139 5.46 -22.80 9.30
N CYS A 140 4.37 -23.44 8.84
CA CYS A 140 3.19 -22.69 8.44
C CYS A 140 2.48 -22.13 9.68
N CYS A 141 1.63 -21.11 9.52
CA CYS A 141 1.04 -20.45 10.68
C CYS A 141 0.18 -21.37 11.55
N ALA A 142 -0.52 -22.34 10.96
CA ALA A 142 -1.27 -23.32 11.74
C ALA A 142 -0.35 -24.10 12.69
N CYS A 143 0.75 -24.66 12.15
CA CYS A 143 1.72 -25.36 12.98
C CYS A 143 2.40 -24.41 13.99
N PHE A 144 2.77 -23.19 13.57
CA PHE A 144 3.40 -22.23 14.47
C PHE A 144 2.49 -21.86 15.65
N GLU A 145 1.20 -21.60 15.39
CA GLU A 145 0.22 -21.32 16.44
C GLU A 145 0.06 -22.49 17.41
N GLU A 146 0.04 -23.73 16.91
CA GLU A 146 0.02 -24.92 17.76
C GLU A 146 1.23 -24.95 18.68
N PHE A 147 2.46 -24.69 18.20
CA PHE A 147 3.65 -24.67 19.05
C PHE A 147 3.67 -23.55 20.09
N VAL A 148 3.14 -22.37 19.76
CA VAL A 148 3.19 -21.20 20.66
C VAL A 148 2.05 -21.19 21.68
N LYS A 149 0.90 -21.78 21.34
CA LYS A 149 -0.27 -21.89 22.23
C LYS A 149 -0.28 -23.17 23.08
N SER A 150 0.64 -24.12 22.83
CA SER A 150 0.84 -25.34 23.63
C SER A 150 1.79 -25.10 24.80
#